data_AF-A0A6I5RKI4-F1
#
_entry.id   AF-A0A6I5RKI4-F1
#
_cell.length_a   1.000
_cell.length_b   1.000
_cell.length_c   1.000
_cell.angle_alpha   90.00
_cell.angle_beta   90.00
_cell.angle_gamma   90.00
#
_symmetry.space_group_name_H-M   'P 1'
#
loop_
_entity.id
_entity.type
_entity.pdbx_description
1 polymer ?
#
loop_
_entity_poly.entity_id
_entity_poly.type
_entity_poly.pdbx_seq_one_letter_code
_entity_poly.pdbx_strand_id
1 'polypeptide(L)' 'ATDIEITHRGRRRLAYEILDNREGTYIQMNYVAAGNAVASLERAMRLSEEVVRYLTVKQPIPLASDEEEEVGVEA' A
#
# COMPACT_ATOMS: atom_id res chain seq x y z
N ALA A 1 -9.69 10.91 -3.57
CA ALA A 1 -8.53 10.09 -3.96
C ALA A 1 -8.63 9.83 -5.44
N THR A 2 -7.50 9.74 -6.13
CA THR A 2 -7.38 9.47 -7.57
C THR A 2 -6.46 8.27 -7.75
N ASP A 3 -6.65 7.52 -8.84
CA ASP A 3 -5.82 6.37 -9.23
C ASP A 3 -5.72 5.27 -8.15
N ILE A 4 -6.81 4.51 -7.98
CA ILE A 4 -6.91 3.48 -6.93
C ILE A 4 -6.73 2.10 -7.57
N GLU A 5 -5.63 1.44 -7.24
CA GLU A 5 -5.37 0.05 -7.63
C GLU A 5 -5.42 -0.85 -6.41
N ILE A 6 -6.21 -1.92 -6.49
CA ILE A 6 -6.35 -2.91 -5.42
C ILE A 6 -5.85 -4.26 -5.93
N THR A 7 -4.84 -4.80 -5.26
CA THR A 7 -4.29 -6.13 -5.54
C THR A 7 -4.56 -7.08 -4.38
N HIS A 8 -5.23 -8.19 -4.67
CA HIS A 8 -5.42 -9.27 -3.73
C HIS A 8 -4.21 -10.21 -3.73
N ARG A 9 -3.40 -10.18 -2.66
CA ARG A 9 -2.15 -10.97 -2.53
C ARG A 9 -2.39 -12.39 -1.99
N GLY A 10 -3.64 -12.73 -1.67
CA GLY A 10 -4.05 -14.06 -1.22
C GLY A 10 -3.95 -14.28 0.30
N ARG A 11 -4.32 -15.49 0.72
CA ARG A 11 -4.20 -15.95 2.11
C ARG A 11 -2.78 -16.40 2.42
N ARG A 12 -2.24 -15.96 3.55
CA ARG A 12 -0.92 -16.36 4.04
C ARG A 12 -0.96 -16.51 5.55
N ARG A 13 -0.11 -17.41 6.07
CA ARG A 13 0.09 -17.56 7.51
C ARG A 13 0.79 -16.32 8.08
N LEU A 14 0.30 -15.83 9.20
CA LEU A 14 0.92 -14.72 9.94
C LEU A 14 2.19 -15.22 10.66
N ALA A 15 3.18 -14.35 10.83
CA ALA A 15 4.42 -14.70 11.53
C ALA A 15 4.16 -15.07 13.01
N TYR A 16 3.14 -14.46 13.59
CA TYR A 16 2.63 -14.71 14.93
C TYR A 16 1.12 -14.44 14.94
N GLU A 17 0.45 -14.94 15.97
CA GLU A 17 -1.00 -14.80 16.12
C GLU A 17 -1.39 -13.35 16.43
N ILE A 18 -2.38 -12.82 15.72
CA ILE A 18 -2.91 -11.47 15.93
C ILE A 18 -4.41 -11.58 16.16
N LEU A 19 -4.90 -11.12 17.32
CA LEU A 19 -6.32 -11.23 17.67
C LEU A 19 -6.85 -12.66 17.47
N ASP A 20 -6.11 -13.68 17.92
CA ASP A 20 -6.44 -15.11 17.76
C ASP A 20 -6.48 -15.62 16.29
N ASN A 21 -6.03 -14.81 15.34
CA ASN A 21 -5.92 -15.21 13.93
C ASN A 21 -4.49 -15.66 13.62
N ARG A 22 -4.37 -16.84 12.98
CA ARG A 22 -3.09 -17.43 12.53
C ARG A 22 -2.82 -17.26 11.04
N GLU A 23 -3.87 -16.95 10.28
CA GLU A 23 -3.83 -16.70 8.84
C GLU A 23 -4.58 -15.41 8.54
N GLY A 24 -4.21 -14.77 7.44
CA GLY A 24 -4.89 -13.57 6.98
C GLY A 24 -4.80 -13.41 5.47
N THR A 25 -5.76 -12.69 4.91
CA THR A 25 -5.74 -12.29 3.50
C THR A 25 -5.05 -10.94 3.37
N TYR A 26 -4.02 -10.88 2.53
CA TYR A 26 -3.28 -9.64 2.28
C TYR A 26 -3.91 -8.88 1.11
N ILE A 27 -4.28 -7.62 1.36
CA ILE A 27 -4.75 -6.69 0.35
C ILE A 27 -3.73 -5.55 0.25
N GLN A 28 -3.30 -5.24 -0.97
CA GLN A 28 -2.51 -4.05 -1.25
C GLN A 28 -3.38 -3.03 -1.96
N MET A 29 -3.35 -1.79 -1.51
CA MET A 29 -4.05 -0.68 -2.13
C MET A 29 -3.05 0.44 -2.43
N ASN A 30 -2.87 0.75 -3.71
CA ASN A 30 -2.11 1.91 -4.15
C ASN A 30 -3.12 3.02 -4.47
N TYR A 31 -2.89 4.22 -3.97
CA TYR A 31 -3.78 5.36 -4.22
C TYR A 31 -3.03 6.67 -4.12
N VAL A 32 -3.50 7.66 -4.89
CA VAL A 32 -3.05 9.05 -4.76
C VAL A 32 -4.10 9.84 -3.98
N ALA A 33 -3.70 10.37 -2.83
CA ALA A 33 -4.57 11.21 -2.01
C ALA A 33 -3.77 12.26 -1.23
N ALA A 34 -4.47 13.29 -0.77
CA ALA A 34 -3.92 14.24 0.19
C ALA A 34 -3.62 13.55 1.52
N GLY A 35 -2.53 13.96 2.19
CA GLY A 35 -2.06 13.32 3.43
C GLY A 35 -3.08 13.34 4.57
N ASN A 36 -4.03 14.28 4.56
CA ASN A 36 -5.12 14.36 5.53
C ASN A 36 -6.10 13.16 5.43
N ALA A 37 -6.25 12.56 4.25
CA ALA A 37 -7.16 11.44 4.03
C ALA A 37 -6.70 10.15 4.73
N VAL A 38 -5.39 10.01 4.98
CA VAL A 38 -4.79 8.85 5.66
C VAL A 38 -5.37 8.67 7.06
N ALA A 39 -5.50 9.75 7.83
CA ALA A 39 -6.00 9.68 9.21
C ALA A 39 -7.45 9.17 9.30
N SER A 40 -8.31 9.59 8.38
CA SER A 40 -9.69 9.09 8.31
C SER A 40 -9.75 7.62 7.89
N LEU A 41 -8.90 7.22 6.94
CA LEU A 41 -8.85 5.84 6.44
C LEU A 41 -8.37 4.88 7.52
N GLU A 42 -7.27 5.21 8.21
CA GLU A 42 -6.73 4.39 9.29
C GLU A 42 -7.71 4.28 10.46
N ARG A 43 -8.47 5.33 10.75
CA ARG A 43 -9.54 5.28 11.76
C ARG A 43 -10.64 4.29 11.36
N ALA A 44 -11.07 4.31 10.09
CA ALA A 44 -12.07 3.37 9.59
C ALA A 44 -11.56 1.93 9.63
N MET A 45 -10.30 1.68 9.23
CA MET A 45 -9.67 0.36 9.30
C MET A 45 -9.54 -0.14 10.74
N ARG A 46 -9.20 0.73 11.69
CA ARG A 46 -9.13 0.38 13.12
C ARG A 46 -10.48 0.01 13.71
N LEU A 47 -11.55 0.66 13.27
CA LEU A 47 -12.91 0.41 13.77
C LEU A 47 -13.50 -0.87 13.21
N SER A 48 -13.04 -1.31 12.03
CA SER A 48 -13.50 -2.56 11.41
C SER A 48 -12.89 -3.78 12.09
N GLU A 49 -13.73 -4.73 12.51
CA GLU A 49 -13.30 -6.01 13.07
C GLU A 49 -12.73 -6.96 12.01
N GLU A 50 -13.01 -6.71 10.72
CA GLU A 50 -12.50 -7.51 9.61
C GLU A 50 -11.01 -7.25 9.32
N VAL A 51 -10.49 -6.10 9.76
CA VAL A 51 -9.10 -5.68 9.50
C VAL A 51 -8.27 -5.84 10.76
N VAL A 52 -7.58 -6.98 10.86
CA VAL A 52 -6.72 -7.30 12.02
C VAL A 52 -5.45 -6.45 12.10
N ARG A 53 -4.94 -5.96 10.97
CA ARG A 53 -3.74 -5.12 10.89
C ARG A 53 -3.74 -4.31 9.60
N TYR A 54 -3.35 -3.05 9.70
CA TYR A 54 -3.12 -2.17 8.57
C TYR A 54 -1.73 -1.52 8.67
N LEU A 55 -1.17 -1.16 7.51
CA LEU A 55 0.08 -0.43 7.42
C LEU A 55 -0.02 0.52 6.23
N THR A 56 0.10 1.82 6.50
CA THR A 56 0.20 2.83 5.45
C THR A 56 1.66 3.18 5.25
N VAL A 57 2.14 3.08 4.00
CA VAL A 57 3.50 3.46 3.63
C VAL A 57 3.43 4.56 2.58
N LYS A 58 4.11 5.68 2.82
CA LYS A 58 4.29 6.70 1.80
C LYS A 58 5.24 6.14 0.74
N GLN A 59 4.73 5.92 -0.47
CA GLN A 59 5.59 5.55 -1.58
C GLN A 59 6.50 6.74 -1.91
N PRO A 60 7.80 6.51 -2.09
CA PRO A 60 8.64 7.52 -2.73
C PRO A 60 8.06 7.72 -4.13
N ILE A 61 7.83 8.98 -4.51
CA ILE A 61 7.51 9.30 -5.89
C ILE A 61 8.70 8.78 -6.69
N PRO A 62 8.52 7.90 -7.69
CA PRO A 62 9.61 7.57 -8.59
C PRO A 62 9.99 8.91 -9.22
N LEU A 63 11.13 9.47 -8.78
CA LEU A 63 11.81 10.48 -9.53
C LEU A 63 11.99 9.84 -10.91
N ALA A 64 11.43 10.44 -11.95
CA ALA A 64 11.65 9.99 -13.32
C ALA A 64 13.14 10.15 -13.62
N SER A 65 13.94 9.18 -13.21
CA SER A 65 15.40 9.21 -13.30
C SER A 65 15.96 7.83 -13.64
N ASP A 66 15.27 7.06 -14.48
CA ASP A 66 15.89 5.90 -15.14
C ASP A 66 15.57 5.78 -16.65
N GLU A 67 14.83 6.72 -17.27
CA GLU A 67 14.66 6.74 -18.73
C GLU A 67 14.53 8.20 -19.23
N GLU A 68 15.66 8.91 -19.42
CA GLU A 68 15.78 10.04 -20.38
C GLU A 68 17.23 10.53 -20.66
N GLU A 69 18.29 9.99 -20.03
CA GLU A 69 19.68 10.25 -20.43
C GLU A 69 20.44 8.98 -20.86
N GLU A 70 20.04 8.33 -21.97
CA GLU A 70 20.97 7.57 -22.84
C GLU A 70 20.54 7.65 -24.33
N VAL A 71 20.06 8.82 -24.78
CA VAL A 71 19.95 9.13 -26.22
C VAL A 71 20.79 10.36 -26.52
N GLY A 72 22.12 10.21 -26.50
CA GLY A 72 22.99 11.37 -26.68
C GLY A 72 24.50 11.15 -26.63
N VAL A 73 25.04 10.06 -27.18
CA VAL A 73 26.46 10.04 -27.59
C VAL A 73 26.62 9.22 -28.88
N GLU A 74 26.12 9.77 -29.99
CA GLU A 74 26.79 9.61 -31.29
C GLU A 74 27.54 10.92 -31.58
N ALA A 75 28.87 10.82 -31.71
CA ALA A 75 29.73 11.73 -32.45
C ALA A 75 30.97 10.96 -32.93
#